data_AF-A0A8T4P884-F1
#
_entry.id   AF-A0A8T4P884-F1
#
_cell.length_a   1.000
_cell.length_b   1.000
_cell.length_c   1.000
_cell.angle_alpha   90.00
_cell.angle_beta   90.00
_cell.angle_gamma   90.00
#
_symmetry.space_group_name_H-M   'P 1'
#
loop_
_entity.id
_entity.type
_entity.pdbx_description
1 polymer ?
#
loop_
_entity_poly.entity_id
_entity_poly.type
_entity_poly.pdbx_seq_one_letter_code
_entity_poly.pdbx_strand_id
1 'polypeptide(L)' 'MKDRKRMRKILKKRINSLKRQIGKHEEKIQNEKGRLDTTKDYWRKEIDEKFLKQIEEDEDYLEEK' A
#
# COMPACT_ATOMS: atom_id res chain seq x y z
N MET A 1 8.29 -21.81 -15.78
CA MET A 1 8.04 -21.83 -14.31
C MET A 1 8.95 -20.92 -13.47
N LYS A 2 10.24 -20.71 -13.83
CA LYS A 2 11.16 -19.85 -13.05
C LYS A 2 10.69 -18.38 -12.97
N ASP A 3 10.14 -17.85 -14.06
CA ASP A 3 9.71 -16.45 -14.14
C ASP A 3 8.50 -16.14 -13.26
N ARG A 4 7.51 -17.04 -13.20
CA ARG A 4 6.38 -16.91 -12.25
C ARG A 4 6.86 -16.86 -10.81
N LYS A 5 7.80 -17.73 -10.39
CA LYS A 5 8.35 -17.70 -9.02
C LYS A 5 9.08 -16.38 -8.73
N ARG A 6 9.82 -15.84 -9.71
CA ARG A 6 10.51 -14.55 -9.58
C ARG A 6 9.51 -13.39 -9.47
N MET A 7 8.49 -13.36 -10.31
CA MET A 7 7.42 -12.35 -10.27
C MET A 7 6.68 -12.37 -8.93
N ARG A 8 6.25 -13.54 -8.46
CA ARG A 8 5.60 -13.67 -7.13
C ARG A 8 6.48 -13.12 -5.99
N LYS A 9 7.81 -13.32 -6.06
CA LYS A 9 8.75 -12.76 -5.06
C LYS A 9 8.86 -11.24 -5.15
N ILE A 10 8.82 -10.67 -6.35
CA ILE A 10 8.85 -9.21 -6.56
C ILE A 10 7.56 -8.59 -6.02
N LEU A 11 6.39 -9.17 -6.36
CA LEU A 11 5.08 -8.69 -5.90
C LEU A 11 4.98 -8.72 -4.37
N LYS A 12 5.39 -9.81 -3.71
CA LYS A 12 5.46 -9.86 -2.24
C LYS A 12 6.33 -8.77 -1.62
N LYS A 13 7.47 -8.45 -2.24
CA LYS A 13 8.32 -7.34 -1.78
C LYS A 13 7.63 -5.98 -1.98
N ARG A 14 6.93 -5.81 -3.10
CA ARG A 14 6.16 -4.59 -3.40
C ARG A 14 5.05 -4.39 -2.37
N ILE A 15 4.19 -5.39 -2.14
CA ILE A 15 3.13 -5.36 -1.12
C ILE A 15 3.70 -4.96 0.25
N ASN A 16 4.79 -5.59 0.70
CA ASN A 16 5.40 -5.24 1.98
C ASN A 16 5.93 -3.80 2.04
N SER A 17 6.47 -3.28 0.93
CA SER A 17 6.89 -1.89 0.84
C SER A 17 5.71 -0.93 0.91
N LEU A 18 4.62 -1.23 0.19
CA LEU A 18 3.39 -0.43 0.21
C LEU A 18 2.77 -0.43 1.62
N LYS A 19 2.65 -1.58 2.28
CA LYS A 19 2.19 -1.70 3.67
C LYS A 19 3.02 -0.85 4.64
N ARG A 20 4.34 -0.77 4.45
CA ARG A 20 5.21 0.13 5.25
C ARG A 20 4.98 1.61 4.95
N GLN A 21 4.70 1.99 3.70
CA GLN A 21 4.39 3.37 3.36
C GLN A 21 3.04 3.79 3.93
N ILE A 22 2.01 2.93 3.85
CA ILE A 22 0.72 3.14 4.49
C ILE A 22 0.91 3.41 5.99
N GLY A 23 1.65 2.54 6.70
CA GLY A 23 1.90 2.75 8.13
C GLY A 23 2.56 4.09 8.47
N LYS A 24 3.49 4.57 7.63
CA LYS A 24 4.10 5.92 7.81
C LYS A 24 3.08 7.04 7.59
N HIS A 25 2.16 6.89 6.64
CA HIS A 25 1.13 7.88 6.39
C HIS A 25 0.07 7.86 7.52
N GLU A 26 -0.32 6.69 8.01
CA GLU A 26 -1.20 6.53 9.18
C GLU A 26 -0.57 7.13 10.44
N GLU A 27 0.72 6.88 10.69
CA GLU A 27 1.44 7.46 11.82
C GLU A 27 1.48 8.99 11.74
N LYS A 28 1.66 9.57 10.54
CA LYS A 28 1.56 11.02 10.33
C LYS A 28 0.15 11.53 10.63
N ILE A 29 -0.90 10.85 10.16
CA ILE A 29 -2.29 11.20 10.41
C ILE A 29 -2.61 11.19 11.92
N GLN A 30 -2.10 10.19 12.65
CA GLN A 30 -2.28 10.03 14.09
C GLN A 30 -1.49 11.07 14.91
N ASN A 31 -0.23 11.33 14.53
CA ASN A 31 0.67 12.23 15.27
C ASN A 31 0.47 13.72 14.94
N GLU A 32 -0.12 14.07 13.79
CA GLU A 32 -0.52 15.46 13.50
C GLU A 32 -1.70 15.89 14.39
N LYS A 33 -1.37 16.38 15.60
CA LYS A 33 -2.24 17.21 16.42
C LYS A 33 -2.18 18.65 15.89
N GLY A 34 -3.11 19.02 15.02
CA GLY A 34 -3.40 20.44 14.73
C GLY A 34 -3.18 20.95 13.30
N ARG A 35 -3.03 20.09 12.29
CA ARG A 35 -2.94 20.55 10.89
C ARG A 35 -4.15 20.08 10.10
N LEU A 36 -5.04 21.04 9.81
CA LEU A 36 -6.15 21.07 8.85
C LEU A 36 -6.60 19.70 8.31
N ASP A 37 -7.85 19.30 8.63
CA ASP A 37 -8.52 18.07 8.17
C ASP A 37 -8.22 17.67 6.71
N THR A 38 -8.06 18.66 5.83
CA THR A 38 -7.72 18.48 4.42
C THR A 38 -6.41 17.73 4.15
N THR A 39 -5.41 17.85 5.02
CA THR A 39 -4.13 17.13 4.85
C THR A 39 -4.29 15.65 5.21
N LYS A 40 -5.11 15.35 6.23
CA LYS A 40 -5.42 13.97 6.62
C LYS A 40 -6.26 13.27 5.57
N ASP A 41 -7.25 13.96 5.02
CA ASP A 41 -8.07 13.47 3.91
C ASP A 41 -7.27 13.25 2.63
N TYR A 42 -6.32 14.14 2.33
CA TYR A 42 -5.38 13.94 1.21
C TYR A 42 -4.60 12.64 1.36
N TRP A 43 -4.02 12.39 2.54
CA TRP A 43 -3.27 11.16 2.79
C TRP A 43 -4.15 9.92 2.82
N ARG A 44 -5.36 9.99 3.40
CA ARG A 44 -6.34 8.89 3.37
C ARG A 44 -6.73 8.53 1.95
N LYS A 45 -7.03 9.54 1.12
CA LYS A 45 -7.38 9.31 -0.28
C LYS A 45 -6.24 8.69 -1.08
N GLU A 46 -5.00 9.14 -0.88
CA GLU A 46 -3.84 8.51 -1.54
C GLU A 46 -3.63 7.06 -1.07
N ILE A 47 -3.79 6.77 0.23
CA ILE A 47 -3.75 5.41 0.79
C ILE A 47 -4.82 4.52 0.14
N ASP A 48 -6.06 4.99 0.11
CA ASP A 48 -7.19 4.21 -0.39
C ASP A 48 -7.13 3.96 -1.90
N GLU A 49 -6.86 4.98 -2.71
CA GLU A 49 -6.97 4.83 -4.17
C GLU A 49 -5.73 4.19 -4.80
N LYS A 50 -4.53 4.54 -4.36
CA LYS A 50 -3.29 4.09 -5.02
C LYS A 50 -2.68 2.88 -4.35
N PHE A 51 -2.63 2.86 -3.02
CA PHE A 51 -1.91 1.82 -2.29
C PHE A 51 -2.77 0.56 -2.10
N LEU A 52 -4.04 0.69 -1.69
CA LEU A 52 -4.91 -0.48 -1.51
C LEU A 52 -5.21 -1.19 -2.82
N LYS A 53 -5.62 -0.44 -3.86
CA LYS A 53 -5.90 -1.02 -5.18
C LYS A 53 -4.71 -1.81 -5.75
N GLN A 54 -3.50 -1.27 -5.58
CA GLN A 54 -2.30 -1.95 -6.06
C GLN A 54 -1.90 -3.16 -5.21
N ILE A 55 -2.21 -3.16 -3.92
CA ILE A 55 -2.04 -4.35 -3.07
C ILE A 55 -3.05 -5.43 -3.48
N GLU A 56 -4.31 -5.06 -3.72
CA GLU A 56 -5.38 -5.96 -4.15
C GLU A 56 -5.03 -6.64 -5.48
N GLU A 57 -4.63 -5.87 -6.50
CA GLU A 57 -4.18 -6.41 -7.80
C GLU A 57 -2.97 -7.38 -7.64
N ASP A 58 -2.03 -7.06 -6.74
CA ASP A 58 -0.87 -7.91 -6.49
C ASP A 58 -1.22 -9.17 -5.69
N GLU A 59 -2.17 -9.09 -4.77
CA GLU A 59 -2.68 -10.21 -3.96
C GLU A 59 -3.53 -11.15 -4.84
N ASP A 60 -4.40 -10.62 -5.70
CA ASP A 60 -5.17 -11.38 -6.70
C ASP A 60 -4.25 -12.16 -7.65
N TYR A 61 -3.19 -11.53 -8.17
CA TYR A 61 -2.19 -12.23 -9.01
C TYR A 61 -1.45 -13.34 -8.26
N LEU A 62 -1.28 -13.19 -6.94
CA LEU A 62 -0.66 -14.22 -6.11
C LEU A 62 -1.61 -15.39 -5.85
N GLU A 63 -2.92 -15.14 -5.76
CA GLU A 63 -3.99 -16.13 -5.58
C GLU A 63 -4.38 -16.85 -6.88
N GLU A 64 -4.36 -16.16 -8.04
CA GLU A 64 -4.50 -16.80 -9.35
C GLU A 64 -3.38 -17.84 -9.54
N LYS A 65 -3.79 -19.11 -9.46
CA LYS A 65 -2.89 -20.24 -9.29
C LYS A 65 -2.41 -20.81 -10.62
#